data_AF-A0A2S9GCD4-F1
#
_entry.id   AF-A0A2S9GCD4-F1
#
_cell.length_a   1.000
_cell.length_b   1.000
_cell.length_c   1.000
_cell.angle_alpha   90.00
_cell.angle_beta   90.00
_cell.angle_gamma   90.00
#
_symmetry.space_group_name_H-M   'P 1'
#
loop_
_entity.id
_entity.type
_entity.pdbx_description
1 polymer ?
#
loop_
_entity_poly.entity_id
_entity_poly.type
_entity_poly.pdbx_seq_one_letter_code
_entity_poly.pdbx_strand_id
1 'polypeptide(L)'
;PDKEADFSNLTSHGGFMPLGFSVITVGIVTVIFSMVGAEIATIAAAESSDPERAVAKAANSVILRILVFYVGAVLLLVTILPWND
;
A
#
# COMPACT_ATOMS: atom_id res chain seq x y z
N PRO A 1 9.26 -23.93 10.88
CA PRO A 1 8.55 -24.56 12.02
C PRO A 1 9.03 -24.09 13.41
N ASP A 2 10.18 -23.41 13.52
CA ASP A 2 10.73 -22.97 14.82
C ASP A 2 11.12 -21.47 14.85
N LYS A 3 10.45 -20.61 14.07
CA LYS A 3 10.63 -19.15 14.21
C LYS A 3 9.59 -18.61 15.17
N GLU A 4 10.06 -18.07 16.29
CA GLU A 4 9.24 -17.21 17.14
C GLU A 4 8.72 -16.02 16.31
N ALA A 5 7.53 -15.51 16.66
CA ALA A 5 6.97 -14.34 16.00
C ALA A 5 7.82 -13.11 16.34
N ASP A 6 8.82 -12.85 15.50
CA ASP A 6 9.80 -11.80 15.69
C ASP A 6 9.87 -10.89 14.45
N PHE A 7 10.21 -9.63 14.68
CA PHE A 7 10.28 -8.58 13.68
C PHE A 7 11.67 -8.42 13.05
N SER A 8 12.61 -9.32 13.36
CA SER A 8 13.97 -9.28 12.86
C SER A 8 14.08 -9.25 11.34
N ASN A 9 13.17 -9.90 10.61
CA ASN A 9 13.16 -9.84 9.14
C ASN A 9 13.01 -8.42 8.57
N LEU A 10 12.45 -7.47 9.32
CA LEU A 10 12.28 -6.07 8.89
C LEU A 10 13.60 -5.28 8.85
N THR A 11 14.61 -5.70 9.59
CA THR A 11 15.86 -4.92 9.76
C THR A 11 17.14 -5.73 9.56
N SER A 12 17.09 -7.05 9.70
CA SER A 12 18.29 -7.91 9.69
C SER A 12 18.96 -8.03 8.32
N HIS A 13 18.26 -7.71 7.24
CA HIS A 13 18.71 -7.90 5.86
C HIS A 13 19.13 -6.58 5.22
N GLY A 14 20.11 -5.90 5.81
CA GLY A 14 20.62 -4.61 5.32
C GLY A 14 19.85 -3.37 5.81
N GLY A 15 19.09 -3.51 6.91
CA GLY A 15 18.28 -2.44 7.50
C GLY A 15 16.86 -2.39 6.94
N PHE A 16 16.12 -1.33 7.29
CA PHE A 16 14.72 -1.12 6.85
C PHE A 16 14.61 -0.69 5.37
N MET A 17 15.64 -0.03 4.84
CA MET A 17 15.70 0.44 3.44
C MET A 17 17.01 0.00 2.77
N PRO A 18 17.21 -1.31 2.56
CA PRO A 18 18.46 -1.86 2.03
C PRO A 18 18.75 -1.45 0.58
N LEU A 19 17.70 -1.11 -0.19
CA LEU A 19 17.80 -0.64 -1.58
C LEU A 19 17.84 0.91 -1.69
N GLY A 20 17.85 1.63 -0.58
CA GLY A 20 17.86 3.10 -0.53
C GLY A 20 16.53 3.78 -0.90
N PHE A 21 16.51 5.12 -0.97
CA PHE A 21 15.29 5.89 -1.25
C PHE A 21 14.82 5.81 -2.71
N SER A 22 15.70 5.45 -3.64
CA SER A 22 15.38 5.41 -5.08
C SER A 22 14.28 4.40 -5.41
N VAL A 23 14.21 3.28 -4.69
CA VAL A 23 13.15 2.27 -4.89
C VAL A 23 11.77 2.73 -4.44
N ILE A 24 11.68 3.75 -3.57
CA ILE A 24 10.40 4.32 -3.16
C ILE A 24 9.71 4.95 -4.38
N THR A 25 10.48 5.63 -5.24
CA THR A 25 9.95 6.22 -6.49
C THR A 25 9.38 5.14 -7.41
N VAL A 26 10.07 4.00 -7.54
CA VAL A 26 9.56 2.86 -8.33
C VAL A 26 8.25 2.35 -7.75
N GLY A 27 8.19 2.16 -6.42
CA GLY A 27 6.97 1.76 -5.73
C GLY A 27 5.80 2.74 -5.91
N ILE A 28 6.06 4.05 -5.83
CA ILE A 28 5.05 5.09 -6.09
C ILE A 28 4.50 4.96 -7.52
N VAL A 29 5.36 4.80 -8.51
CA VAL A 29 4.95 4.63 -9.92
C VAL A 29 4.11 3.37 -10.10
N THR A 30 4.51 2.25 -9.50
CA THR A 30 3.73 0.99 -9.53
C THR A 30 2.34 1.16 -8.92
N VAL A 31 2.25 1.84 -7.77
CA VAL A 31 0.96 2.09 -7.09
C VAL A 31 0.06 3.01 -7.92
N ILE A 32 0.59 4.08 -8.50
CA ILE A 32 -0.17 4.98 -9.39
C ILE A 32 -0.69 4.21 -10.60
N PHE A 33 0.14 3.38 -11.22
CA PHE A 33 -0.25 2.59 -12.38
C PHE A 33 -1.32 1.53 -12.04
N SER A 34 -1.29 0.98 -10.83
CA SER A 34 -2.32 0.05 -10.34
C SER A 34 -3.69 0.71 -10.09
N MET A 35 -3.77 2.05 -10.05
CA MET A 35 -5.00 2.80 -9.77
C MET A 35 -5.82 3.12 -11.03
N VAL A 36 -5.41 2.63 -12.21
CA VAL A 36 -6.17 2.78 -13.45
C VAL A 36 -7.56 2.16 -13.28
N GLY A 37 -8.61 2.99 -13.45
CA GLY A 37 -10.00 2.61 -13.24
C GLY A 37 -10.64 3.16 -11.95
N ALA A 38 -9.84 3.64 -10.98
CA ALA A 38 -10.37 4.36 -9.81
C ALA A 38 -11.06 5.70 -10.19
N GLU A 39 -10.73 6.22 -11.37
CA GLU A 39 -11.33 7.41 -11.97
C GLU A 39 -12.84 7.24 -12.18
N ILE A 40 -13.32 6.06 -12.55
CA ILE A 40 -14.76 5.81 -12.79
C ILE A 40 -15.57 5.95 -11.50
N ALA A 41 -15.04 5.43 -10.39
CA ALA A 41 -15.67 5.60 -9.08
C ALA A 41 -15.67 7.07 -8.63
N THR A 42 -14.62 7.82 -8.99
CA THR A 42 -14.52 9.25 -8.70
C THR A 42 -15.51 10.07 -9.55
N ILE A 43 -15.71 9.73 -10.82
CA ILE A 43 -16.71 10.34 -11.69
C ILE A 43 -18.12 10.10 -11.15
N ALA A 44 -18.45 8.86 -10.79
CA ALA A 44 -19.74 8.52 -10.18
C ALA A 44 -19.98 9.26 -8.85
N ALA A 45 -18.92 9.44 -8.04
CA ALA A 45 -18.99 10.24 -6.83
C ALA A 45 -19.24 11.73 -7.14
N ALA A 46 -18.65 12.25 -8.22
CA ALA A 46 -18.85 13.64 -8.65
C ALA A 46 -20.24 13.91 -9.24
N GLU A 47 -20.95 12.88 -9.70
CA GLU A 47 -22.34 12.97 -10.17
C GLU A 47 -23.38 12.78 -9.04
N SER A 48 -22.93 12.56 -7.80
CA SER A 48 -23.81 12.38 -6.64
C SER A 48 -24.44 13.69 -6.18
N SER A 49 -25.52 13.60 -5.39
CA SER A 49 -26.25 14.77 -4.87
C SER A 49 -25.45 15.70 -3.97
N ASP A 50 -24.38 15.20 -3.34
CA ASP A 50 -23.38 15.96 -2.58
C ASP A 50 -21.97 15.53 -3.02
N PRO A 51 -21.47 16.09 -4.14
CA PRO A 51 -20.28 15.59 -4.82
C PRO A 51 -18.99 15.85 -4.04
N GLU A 52 -18.88 16.98 -3.32
CA GLU A 52 -17.71 17.29 -2.50
C GLU A 52 -17.50 16.22 -1.43
N ARG A 53 -18.57 15.90 -0.70
CA ARG A 53 -18.51 14.89 0.36
C ARG A 53 -18.37 13.48 -0.20
N ALA A 54 -19.04 13.17 -1.31
CA ALA A 54 -18.97 11.86 -1.95
C ALA A 54 -17.56 11.55 -2.46
N VAL A 55 -16.90 12.51 -3.12
CA VAL A 55 -15.52 12.37 -3.63
C VAL A 55 -14.54 12.18 -2.47
N ALA A 56 -14.63 13.01 -1.43
CA ALA A 56 -13.78 12.87 -0.25
C ALA A 56 -13.94 11.49 0.43
N LYS A 57 -15.18 11.00 0.52
CA LYS A 57 -15.47 9.67 1.07
C LYS A 57 -14.92 8.55 0.19
N ALA A 58 -15.07 8.65 -1.13
CA ALA A 58 -14.54 7.68 -2.08
C ALA A 58 -13.01 7.60 -1.99
N ALA A 59 -12.32 8.74 -1.97
CA ALA A 59 -10.88 8.83 -1.81
C ALA A 59 -10.41 8.18 -0.50
N ASN A 60 -11.01 8.55 0.63
CA ASN A 60 -10.67 7.98 1.95
C ASN A 60 -10.92 6.47 2.01
N SER A 61 -12.00 5.99 1.38
CA SER A 61 -12.29 4.55 1.28
C SER A 61 -11.22 3.81 0.50
N VAL A 62 -10.73 4.38 -0.62
CA VAL A 62 -9.64 3.78 -1.40
C VAL A 62 -8.34 3.77 -0.59
N ILE A 63 -7.98 4.90 0.04
CA ILE A 63 -6.78 5.01 0.88
C ILE A 63 -6.80 3.95 1.98
N LEU A 64 -7.92 3.82 2.70
CA LEU A 64 -8.06 2.83 3.77
C LEU A 64 -7.86 1.39 3.25
N ARG A 65 -8.46 1.06 2.11
CA ARG A 65 -8.30 -0.26 1.49
C ARG A 65 -6.86 -0.54 1.09
N ILE A 66 -6.14 0.45 0.55
CA ILE A 66 -4.71 0.32 0.22
C ILE A 66 -3.88 0.08 1.50
N LEU A 67 -4.13 0.86 2.56
CA LEU A 67 -3.40 0.70 3.82
C LEU A 67 -3.64 -0.68 4.45
N VAL A 68 -4.89 -1.13 4.51
CA VAL A 68 -5.24 -2.39 5.18
C VAL A 68 -4.87 -3.60 4.34
N PHE A 69 -5.27 -3.65 3.07
CA PHE A 69 -5.10 -4.85 2.25
C PHE A 69 -3.74 -4.93 1.57
N TYR A 70 -3.20 -3.81 1.08
CA TYR A 70 -1.93 -3.83 0.36
C TYR A 70 -0.75 -3.65 1.31
N VAL A 71 -0.69 -2.51 2.01
CA VAL A 71 0.42 -2.22 2.93
C VAL A 71 0.44 -3.22 4.08
N GLY A 72 -0.73 -3.55 4.65
CA GLY A 72 -0.85 -4.58 5.68
C GLY A 72 -0.37 -5.96 5.22
N ALA A 73 -0.73 -6.40 4.01
CA ALA A 73 -0.28 -7.68 3.48
C ALA A 73 1.23 -7.70 3.21
N VAL A 74 1.77 -6.64 2.61
CA VAL A 74 3.22 -6.52 2.38
C VAL A 74 3.98 -6.52 3.70
N LEU A 75 3.51 -5.76 4.71
CA LEU A 75 4.11 -5.74 6.05
C LEU A 75 4.15 -7.15 6.66
N LEU A 76 3.05 -7.89 6.59
CA LEU A 76 3.01 -9.27 7.06
C LEU A 76 3.97 -10.16 6.27
N LEU A 77 4.00 -10.02 4.95
CA LEU A 77 4.89 -10.79 4.06
C LEU A 77 6.35 -10.57 4.45
N VAL A 78 6.81 -9.33 4.55
CA VAL A 78 8.22 -9.02 4.89
C VAL A 78 8.56 -9.29 6.36
N THR A 79 7.55 -9.43 7.23
CA THR A 79 7.76 -9.88 8.62
C THR A 79 7.96 -11.40 8.66
N ILE A 80 7.22 -12.16 7.86
CA ILE A 80 7.25 -13.64 7.86
C ILE A 80 8.43 -14.16 7.02
N LEU A 81 8.62 -13.60 5.84
CA LEU A 81 9.62 -14.02 4.86
C LEU A 81 10.69 -12.93 4.72
N PRO A 82 11.98 -13.32 4.73
CA PRO A 82 13.05 -12.40 4.39
C PRO A 82 12.89 -11.91 2.95
N TRP A 83 13.11 -10.62 2.71
CA TRP A 83 12.85 -10.00 1.40
C TRP A 83 13.90 -10.35 0.33
N ASN A 84 15.04 -10.91 0.74
CA ASN A 84 16.24 -11.14 -0.06
C ASN A 84 16.51 -12.64 -0.37
N ASP A 85 15.57 -13.53 -0.03
CA ASP A 85 15.59 -14.94 -0.48
C ASP A 85 15.05 -15.07 -1.91
#